data_AF-A0ABC9N7M7-F1
#
_entry.id   AF-A0ABC9N7M7-F1
#
_cell.length_a   1.000
_cell.length_b   1.000
_cell.length_c   1.000
_cell.angle_alpha   90.00
_cell.angle_beta   90.00
_cell.angle_gamma   90.00
#
_symmetry.space_group_name_H-M   'P 1'
#
loop_
_entity.id
_entity.type
_entity.pdbx_description
1 polymer ?
#
loop_
_entity_poly.entity_id
_entity_poly.type
_entity_poly.pdbx_seq_one_letter_code
_entity_poly.pdbx_strand_id
1 'polypeptide(L)'
;MVRADIIDAVDRILRVYSRNLREPFGGKQILLVGDVFQLEPVVKGDEREILNRFYPTPYFFSARVFGQIDLVSIELQKVYRQTDSKFIHVLDHIRNNTVGSAELQLLNTRYGTQIEQSEADMYITLATRRDNVDYINDKKLAELPGDPVTFYGEIMGDFPESSLPTSQELVLKPGAQIIFIKNDFDRRWVNGTIGVISGFDPIEETLYVITDDGKECDVKRESWRNIRYKYNEEKKQIEEEELGTFTQYPVRLAWAITVHKSQGLTFSRVVIDFTGGVFAGGQAYVALSRCTSLEGIQLKKPISRADVFVRPEIVSFSERFNNRTAIDRALKQAQADVQYVAAAKAFDKGDFGTFLDEFFKAIHSRYDIEKPNVQRLIRRKLNIINRLKEENRALKQAALEKEKALVKYAREYILMGDECLKHDMKEAAMKNYEKAVTLCPKFKEAWKKIKKLEKEMLKR
;
A
#
# COMPACT_ATOMS: atom_id res chain seq x y z
N MET A 1 -2.83 -15.69 6.04
CA MET A 1 -1.51 -15.48 6.69
C MET A 1 -1.46 -14.31 7.67
N VAL A 2 -2.06 -13.14 7.42
CA VAL A 2 -2.05 -12.02 8.38
C VAL A 2 -3.02 -12.26 9.54
N ARG A 3 -2.57 -12.01 10.78
CA ARG A 3 -3.39 -12.14 12.00
C ARG A 3 -4.24 -10.89 12.29
N ALA A 4 -5.32 -11.04 13.05
CA ALA A 4 -6.21 -9.95 13.47
C ALA A 4 -5.49 -8.83 14.25
N ASP A 5 -4.63 -9.20 15.20
CA ASP A 5 -3.86 -8.27 16.05
C ASP A 5 -2.92 -7.38 15.23
N ILE A 6 -2.34 -7.92 14.16
CA ILE A 6 -1.47 -7.17 13.26
C ILE A 6 -2.25 -6.07 12.52
N ILE A 7 -3.47 -6.36 12.08
CA ILE A 7 -4.31 -5.34 11.43
C ILE A 7 -4.67 -4.21 12.40
N ASP A 8 -5.06 -4.54 13.64
CA ASP A 8 -5.37 -3.52 14.65
C ASP A 8 -4.11 -2.75 15.09
N ALA A 9 -2.94 -3.39 15.10
CA ALA A 9 -1.67 -2.71 15.33
C ALA A 9 -1.39 -1.70 14.22
N VAL A 10 -1.57 -2.07 12.95
CA VAL A 10 -1.44 -1.17 11.79
C VAL A 10 -2.44 -0.02 11.89
N ASP A 11 -3.71 -0.28 12.23
CA ASP A 11 -4.72 0.76 12.47
C ASP A 11 -4.24 1.77 13.52
N ARG A 12 -3.79 1.28 14.68
CA ARG A 12 -3.37 2.15 15.78
C ARG A 12 -2.12 2.96 15.45
N ILE A 13 -1.14 2.35 14.79
CA ILE A 13 0.06 3.03 14.30
C ILE A 13 -0.35 4.16 13.35
N LEU A 14 -1.16 3.86 12.33
CA LEU A 14 -1.55 4.86 11.34
C LEU A 14 -2.34 6.02 11.96
N ARG A 15 -3.24 5.74 12.91
CA ARG A 15 -3.97 6.78 13.66
C ARG A 15 -3.05 7.72 14.45
N VAL A 16 -2.01 7.19 15.09
CA VAL A 16 -1.05 7.99 15.86
C VAL A 16 -0.21 8.85 14.93
N TYR A 17 0.38 8.26 13.90
CA TYR A 17 1.28 8.98 12.99
C TYR A 17 0.55 9.97 12.08
N SER A 18 -0.71 9.71 11.70
CA SER A 18 -1.51 10.68 10.95
C SER A 18 -2.12 11.78 11.84
N ARG A 19 -1.94 11.69 13.17
CA ARG A 19 -2.61 12.54 14.17
C ARG A 19 -4.14 12.54 14.04
N ASN A 20 -4.70 11.47 13.45
CA ASN A 20 -6.13 11.29 13.25
C ASN A 20 -6.61 10.04 14.00
N LEU A 21 -6.83 10.17 15.30
CA LEU A 21 -7.30 9.07 16.17
C LEU A 21 -8.76 8.66 15.90
N ARG A 22 -9.53 9.50 15.19
CA ARG A 22 -10.98 9.33 15.02
C ARG A 22 -11.35 8.41 13.87
N GLU A 23 -10.52 8.36 12.83
CA GLU A 23 -10.81 7.56 11.64
C GLU A 23 -10.04 6.23 11.64
N PRO A 24 -10.67 5.14 11.17
CA PRO A 24 -9.97 3.89 10.87
C PRO A 24 -8.75 4.13 9.97
N PHE A 25 -7.66 3.45 10.30
CA PHE A 25 -6.35 3.55 9.66
C PHE A 25 -5.85 5.00 9.53
N GLY A 26 -6.29 5.89 10.42
CA GLY A 26 -5.94 7.31 10.36
C GLY A 26 -6.43 8.04 9.10
N GLY A 27 -7.51 7.55 8.48
CA GLY A 27 -8.08 8.09 7.23
C GLY A 27 -7.36 7.65 5.96
N LYS A 28 -6.49 6.63 6.05
CA LYS A 28 -5.79 6.06 4.88
C LYS A 28 -6.65 5.02 4.19
N GLN A 29 -6.59 5.02 2.85
CA GLN A 29 -7.20 3.96 2.05
C GLN A 29 -6.34 2.69 2.15
N ILE A 30 -6.97 1.56 2.48
CA ILE A 30 -6.31 0.27 2.60
C ILE A 30 -6.84 -0.66 1.49
N LEU A 31 -5.92 -1.23 0.72
CA LEU A 31 -6.22 -2.30 -0.25
C LEU A 31 -5.61 -3.60 0.27
N LEU A 32 -6.46 -4.59 0.54
CA LEU A 32 -6.03 -5.92 0.98
C LEU A 32 -6.18 -6.89 -0.18
N VAL A 33 -5.09 -7.58 -0.53
CA VAL A 33 -5.06 -8.59 -1.59
C VAL A 33 -4.62 -9.92 -1.01
N GLY A 34 -5.41 -10.96 -1.21
CA GLY A 34 -5.11 -12.29 -0.72
C GLY A 34 -6.24 -13.28 -0.96
N ASP A 35 -5.98 -14.54 -0.62
CA ASP A 35 -6.95 -15.63 -0.70
C ASP A 35 -7.19 -16.19 0.70
N VAL A 36 -8.44 -16.09 1.16
CA VAL A 36 -8.84 -16.50 2.51
C VAL A 36 -9.01 -18.01 2.67
N PHE A 37 -9.15 -18.73 1.56
CA PHE A 37 -9.33 -20.19 1.55
C PHE A 37 -8.01 -20.96 1.54
N GLN A 38 -6.89 -20.25 1.47
CA GLN A 38 -5.56 -20.84 1.61
C GLN A 38 -5.22 -21.04 3.09
N LEU A 39 -3.93 -21.02 3.43
CA LEU A 39 -3.44 -21.35 4.75
C LEU A 39 -3.81 -20.29 5.79
N GLU A 40 -4.25 -20.79 6.94
CA GLU A 40 -4.54 -20.02 8.15
C GLU A 40 -3.29 -19.26 8.62
N PRO A 41 -3.46 -18.13 9.34
CA PRO A 41 -2.34 -17.51 10.05
C PRO A 41 -1.70 -18.51 11.03
N VAL A 42 -0.37 -18.58 11.03
CA VAL A 42 0.36 -19.43 11.98
C VAL A 42 0.34 -18.74 13.34
N VAL A 43 -0.25 -19.41 14.35
CA VAL A 43 -0.34 -18.92 15.72
C VAL A 43 0.26 -19.96 16.65
N LYS A 44 1.26 -19.57 17.45
CA LYS A 44 1.86 -20.47 18.44
C LYS A 44 0.89 -20.70 19.62
N GLY A 45 1.06 -21.80 20.34
CA GLY A 45 0.13 -22.20 21.41
C GLY A 45 -0.01 -21.16 22.52
N ASP A 46 1.11 -20.58 22.94
CA ASP A 46 1.22 -19.49 23.92
C ASP A 46 0.53 -18.19 23.44
N GLU A 47 0.74 -17.80 22.18
CA GLU A 47 0.10 -16.62 21.59
C GLU A 47 -1.43 -16.81 21.48
N ARG A 48 -1.88 -18.03 21.21
CA ARG A 48 -3.29 -18.35 20.98
C ARG A 48 -4.16 -18.07 22.20
N GLU A 49 -3.67 -18.39 23.40
CA GLU A 49 -4.40 -18.10 24.64
C GLU A 49 -4.61 -16.60 24.86
N ILE A 50 -3.61 -15.79 24.50
CA ILE A 50 -3.69 -14.33 24.61
C ILE A 50 -4.65 -13.79 23.56
N LEU A 51 -4.51 -14.21 22.30
CA LEU A 51 -5.32 -13.71 21.19
C LEU A 51 -6.81 -14.02 21.37
N ASN A 52 -7.14 -15.23 21.84
CA ASN A 52 -8.53 -15.66 22.06
C ASN A 52 -9.28 -14.81 23.11
N ARG A 53 -8.57 -14.10 24.00
CA ARG A 53 -9.19 -13.17 24.95
C ARG A 53 -9.70 -11.88 24.29
N PHE A 54 -9.10 -11.48 23.18
CA PHE A 54 -9.38 -10.20 22.53
C PHE A 54 -10.10 -10.34 21.18
N TYR A 55 -9.90 -11.48 20.51
CA TYR A 55 -10.37 -11.77 19.16
C TYR A 55 -11.11 -13.12 19.12
N PRO A 56 -12.27 -13.21 18.44
CA PRO A 56 -12.97 -14.48 18.26
C PRO A 56 -12.16 -15.51 17.47
N THR A 57 -11.41 -15.04 16.47
CA THR A 57 -10.55 -15.88 15.62
C THR A 57 -9.25 -15.14 15.28
N PRO A 58 -8.18 -15.86 14.89
CA PRO A 58 -6.92 -15.23 14.51
C PRO A 58 -6.95 -14.60 13.11
N TYR A 59 -8.01 -14.76 12.33
CA TYR A 59 -8.08 -14.26 10.96
C TYR A 59 -8.13 -12.72 10.90
N PHE A 60 -7.49 -12.14 9.88
CA PHE A 60 -7.44 -10.69 9.68
C PHE A 60 -8.83 -10.01 9.76
N PHE A 61 -9.88 -10.63 9.21
CA PHE A 61 -11.24 -10.09 9.20
C PHE A 61 -11.90 -10.04 10.59
N SER A 62 -11.30 -10.64 11.61
CA SER A 62 -11.73 -10.51 13.02
C SER A 62 -11.12 -9.31 13.74
N ALA A 63 -10.31 -8.49 13.06
CA ALA A 63 -9.76 -7.26 13.63
C ALA A 63 -10.87 -6.29 14.05
N ARG A 64 -10.69 -5.61 15.18
CA ARG A 64 -11.72 -4.73 15.76
C ARG A 64 -11.99 -3.52 14.90
N VAL A 65 -10.99 -3.05 14.15
CA VAL A 65 -11.15 -1.95 13.21
C VAL A 65 -12.25 -2.22 12.17
N PHE A 66 -12.44 -3.47 11.73
CA PHE A 66 -13.50 -3.83 10.77
C PHE A 66 -14.91 -3.84 11.38
N GLY A 67 -15.06 -3.63 12.69
CA GLY A 67 -16.34 -3.27 13.28
C GLY A 67 -16.72 -1.79 13.08
N GLN A 68 -15.76 -0.94 12.69
CA GLN A 68 -15.94 0.50 12.48
C GLN A 68 -16.01 0.88 10.99
N ILE A 69 -15.60 -0.03 10.09
CA ILE A 69 -15.58 0.19 8.65
C ILE A 69 -16.14 -1.04 7.93
N ASP A 70 -16.96 -0.81 6.91
CA ASP A 70 -17.45 -1.86 6.03
C ASP A 70 -16.31 -2.36 5.13
N LEU A 71 -15.95 -3.63 5.27
CA LEU A 71 -14.96 -4.29 4.42
C LEU A 71 -15.61 -4.72 3.10
N VAL A 72 -15.42 -3.92 2.05
CA VAL A 72 -15.88 -4.25 0.69
C VAL A 72 -14.99 -5.35 0.11
N SER A 73 -15.55 -6.54 -0.06
CA SER A 73 -14.81 -7.71 -0.53
C SER A 73 -15.20 -8.05 -1.97
N ILE A 74 -14.20 -8.04 -2.87
CA ILE A 74 -14.37 -8.38 -4.29
C ILE A 74 -13.59 -9.66 -4.56
N GLU A 75 -14.27 -10.68 -5.05
CA GLU A 75 -13.67 -11.95 -5.42
C GLU A 75 -13.43 -11.99 -6.94
N LEU A 76 -12.19 -12.28 -7.33
CA LEU A 76 -11.80 -12.53 -8.71
C LEU A 76 -12.13 -13.99 -9.08
N GLN A 77 -13.12 -14.19 -9.94
CA GLN A 77 -13.62 -15.52 -10.28
C GLN A 77 -12.87 -16.21 -11.43
N LYS A 78 -12.12 -15.45 -12.24
CA LYS A 78 -11.41 -15.99 -13.39
C LYS A 78 -10.08 -16.63 -12.96
N VAL A 79 -10.00 -17.95 -13.10
CA VAL A 79 -8.78 -18.74 -12.89
C VAL A 79 -7.92 -18.71 -14.15
N TYR A 80 -6.62 -18.44 -14.00
CA TYR A 80 -5.65 -18.40 -15.10
C TYR A 80 -4.61 -19.54 -15.06
N ARG A 81 -4.42 -20.18 -13.90
CA ARG A 81 -3.37 -21.20 -13.72
C ARG A 81 -3.74 -22.54 -14.37
N GLN A 82 -4.97 -22.97 -14.15
CA GLN A 82 -5.51 -24.21 -14.73
C GLN A 82 -6.34 -23.89 -15.96
N THR A 83 -6.24 -24.73 -16.98
CA THR A 83 -7.04 -24.64 -18.22
C THR A 83 -8.17 -25.68 -18.27
N ASP A 84 -8.01 -26.81 -17.58
CA ASP A 84 -9.02 -27.88 -17.54
C ASP A 84 -10.20 -27.50 -16.63
N SER A 85 -11.38 -27.40 -17.23
CA SER A 85 -12.63 -27.08 -16.53
C SER A 85 -12.99 -28.11 -15.47
N LYS A 86 -12.76 -29.42 -15.71
CA LYS A 86 -13.06 -30.47 -14.74
C LYS A 86 -12.21 -30.30 -13.49
N PHE A 87 -10.91 -30.04 -13.67
CA PHE A 87 -10.00 -29.83 -12.56
C PHE A 87 -10.31 -28.53 -11.80
N ILE A 88 -10.66 -27.43 -12.50
CA ILE A 88 -11.11 -26.19 -11.86
C ILE A 88 -12.34 -26.44 -10.98
N HIS A 89 -13.33 -27.19 -11.49
CA HIS A 89 -14.52 -27.52 -10.72
C HIS A 89 -14.17 -28.33 -9.46
N VAL A 90 -13.29 -29.34 -9.56
CA VAL A 90 -12.83 -30.09 -8.38
C VAL A 90 -12.18 -29.18 -7.35
N LEU A 91 -11.27 -28.29 -7.79
CA LEU A 91 -10.61 -27.35 -6.89
C LEU A 91 -11.59 -26.39 -6.20
N ASP A 92 -12.62 -25.94 -6.90
CA ASP A 92 -13.66 -25.07 -6.33
C ASP A 92 -14.54 -25.80 -5.31
N HIS A 93 -14.89 -27.07 -5.55
CA HIS A 93 -15.61 -27.88 -4.56
C HIS A 93 -14.77 -28.17 -3.32
N ILE A 94 -13.45 -28.36 -3.47
CA ILE A 94 -12.53 -28.46 -2.32
C ILE A 94 -12.48 -27.13 -1.57
N ARG A 95 -12.39 -26.01 -2.29
CA ARG A 95 -12.36 -24.65 -1.73
C ARG A 95 -13.61 -24.33 -0.92
N ASN A 96 -14.78 -24.77 -1.37
CA ASN A 96 -16.06 -24.52 -0.72
C ASN A 96 -16.49 -25.63 0.25
N ASN A 97 -15.64 -26.65 0.47
CA ASN A 97 -15.93 -27.81 1.31
C ASN A 97 -17.19 -28.60 0.88
N THR A 98 -17.52 -28.59 -0.40
CA THR A 98 -18.67 -29.28 -1.02
C THR A 98 -18.26 -30.50 -1.85
N VAL A 99 -17.02 -30.97 -1.68
CA VAL A 99 -16.48 -32.12 -2.43
C VAL A 99 -17.33 -33.38 -2.22
N GLY A 100 -17.77 -33.99 -3.32
CA GLY A 100 -18.51 -35.24 -3.36
C GLY A 100 -17.61 -36.45 -3.49
N SER A 101 -18.22 -37.64 -3.52
CA SER A 101 -17.51 -38.91 -3.70
C SER A 101 -16.90 -39.05 -5.10
N ALA A 102 -17.57 -38.50 -6.13
CA ALA A 102 -17.10 -38.57 -7.51
C ALA A 102 -15.81 -37.76 -7.73
N GLU A 103 -15.73 -36.54 -7.17
CA GLU A 103 -14.51 -35.72 -7.25
C GLU A 103 -13.35 -36.35 -6.47
N LEU A 104 -13.62 -36.92 -5.28
CA LEU A 104 -12.61 -37.64 -4.52
C LEU A 104 -12.11 -38.89 -5.26
N GLN A 105 -13.00 -39.63 -5.91
CA GLN A 105 -12.61 -40.76 -6.76
C GLN A 105 -11.74 -40.29 -7.93
N LEU A 106 -12.10 -39.18 -8.59
CA LEU A 106 -11.31 -38.60 -9.68
C LEU A 106 -9.89 -38.24 -9.21
N LEU A 107 -9.74 -37.58 -8.06
CA LEU A 107 -8.43 -37.28 -7.48
C LEU A 107 -7.67 -38.57 -7.13
N ASN A 108 -8.35 -39.54 -6.54
CA ASN A 108 -7.75 -40.82 -6.15
C ASN A 108 -7.37 -41.70 -7.34
N THR A 109 -7.79 -41.40 -8.58
CA THR A 109 -7.20 -42.04 -9.76
C THR A 109 -5.71 -41.72 -9.94
N ARG A 110 -5.22 -40.65 -9.31
CA ARG A 110 -3.80 -40.25 -9.30
C ARG A 110 -3.01 -40.89 -8.15
N TYR A 111 -3.63 -41.74 -7.34
CA TYR A 111 -2.95 -42.51 -6.31
C TYR A 111 -2.19 -43.69 -6.92
N GLY A 112 -0.89 -43.80 -6.63
CA GLY A 112 -0.09 -44.94 -7.05
C GLY A 112 0.13 -45.07 -8.56
N THR A 113 -0.17 -44.02 -9.35
CA THR A 113 0.23 -43.96 -10.76
C THR A 113 1.75 -44.03 -10.83
N GLN A 114 2.28 -45.03 -11.56
CA GLN A 114 3.72 -45.19 -11.71
C GLN A 114 4.25 -44.03 -12.56
N ILE A 115 5.29 -43.36 -12.06
CA ILE A 115 6.05 -42.37 -12.83
C ILE A 115 6.80 -43.17 -13.90
N GLU A 116 6.51 -42.94 -15.18
CA GLU A 116 7.35 -43.52 -16.23
C GLU A 116 8.78 -43.00 -16.05
N GLN A 117 9.78 -43.87 -16.12
CA GLN A 117 11.19 -43.48 -15.88
C GLN A 117 11.69 -42.41 -16.87
N SER A 118 11.02 -42.24 -18.02
CA SER A 118 11.29 -41.16 -18.98
C SER A 118 10.65 -39.81 -18.59
N GLU A 119 9.69 -39.81 -17.67
CA GLU A 119 8.98 -38.64 -17.15
C GLU A 119 9.42 -38.24 -15.74
N ALA A 120 10.33 -39.00 -15.11
CA ALA A 120 10.84 -38.76 -13.76
C ALA A 120 11.57 -37.43 -13.57
N ASP A 121 11.81 -36.70 -14.65
CA ASP A 121 12.45 -35.39 -14.66
C ASP A 121 11.58 -34.35 -13.94
N MET A 122 12.13 -33.84 -12.84
CA MET A 122 11.73 -32.62 -12.12
C MET A 122 10.38 -32.63 -11.37
N TYR A 123 9.92 -33.79 -10.88
CA TYR A 123 8.81 -33.81 -9.92
C TYR A 123 9.21 -33.15 -8.59
N ILE A 124 8.33 -32.30 -8.06
CA ILE A 124 8.48 -31.73 -6.71
C ILE A 124 7.49 -32.36 -5.74
N THR A 125 7.99 -32.81 -4.60
CA THR A 125 7.15 -33.38 -3.54
C THR A 125 6.64 -32.28 -2.61
N LEU A 126 5.33 -32.14 -2.49
CA LEU A 126 4.67 -31.25 -1.54
C LEU A 126 4.29 -32.02 -0.28
N ALA A 127 5.03 -31.81 0.80
CA ALA A 127 4.77 -32.49 2.08
C ALA A 127 4.20 -31.52 3.14
N THR A 128 3.47 -32.06 4.11
CA THR A 128 2.82 -31.24 5.15
C THR A 128 3.77 -30.81 6.25
N ARG A 129 4.81 -31.59 6.53
CA ARG A 129 5.77 -31.39 7.62
C ARG A 129 7.19 -31.14 7.10
N ARG A 130 7.96 -30.35 7.85
CA ARG A 130 9.31 -29.92 7.48
C ARG A 130 10.35 -31.06 7.60
N ASP A 131 10.25 -31.87 8.64
CA ASP A 131 11.07 -33.08 8.85
C ASP A 131 11.05 -34.01 7.63
N ASN A 132 9.87 -34.28 7.07
CA ASN A 132 9.72 -35.10 5.87
C ASN A 132 10.37 -34.45 4.63
N VAL A 133 10.28 -33.12 4.51
CA VAL A 133 10.90 -32.37 3.40
C VAL A 133 12.42 -32.47 3.49
N ASP A 134 12.97 -32.19 4.67
CA ASP A 134 14.40 -32.21 4.91
C ASP A 134 14.95 -33.64 4.69
N TYR A 135 14.27 -34.67 5.22
CA TYR A 135 14.62 -36.08 4.97
C TYR A 135 14.63 -36.46 3.48
N ILE A 136 13.63 -36.04 2.69
CA ILE A 136 13.59 -36.35 1.25
C ILE A 136 14.73 -35.66 0.51
N ASN A 137 14.96 -34.37 0.80
CA ASN A 137 16.03 -33.60 0.16
C ASN A 137 17.41 -34.16 0.51
N ASP A 138 17.68 -34.46 1.78
CA ASP A 138 18.95 -35.00 2.24
C ASP A 138 19.22 -36.39 1.67
N LYS A 139 18.20 -37.26 1.67
CA LYS A 139 18.30 -38.59 1.07
C LYS A 139 18.60 -38.50 -0.43
N LYS A 140 17.89 -37.64 -1.17
CA LYS A 140 18.10 -37.48 -2.61
C LYS A 140 19.46 -36.87 -2.93
N LEU A 141 19.93 -35.92 -2.13
CA LEU A 141 21.26 -35.35 -2.26
C LEU A 141 22.35 -36.39 -1.96
N ALA A 142 22.14 -37.27 -0.97
CA ALA A 142 23.07 -38.35 -0.64
C ALA A 142 23.14 -39.44 -1.73
N GLU A 143 22.02 -39.74 -2.38
CA GLU A 143 21.93 -40.70 -3.50
C GLU A 143 22.68 -40.23 -4.76
N LEU A 144 22.91 -38.93 -4.92
CA LEU A 144 23.61 -38.40 -6.09
C LEU A 144 25.11 -38.72 -6.07
N PRO A 145 25.68 -39.11 -7.23
CA PRO A 145 27.11 -39.28 -7.39
C PRO A 145 27.83 -37.93 -7.28
N GLY A 146 29.09 -37.97 -6.83
CA GLY A 146 29.94 -36.78 -6.68
C GLY A 146 29.95 -36.21 -5.26
N ASP A 147 30.99 -35.42 -5.00
CA ASP A 147 31.21 -34.78 -3.70
C ASP A 147 30.34 -33.53 -3.54
N PRO A 148 29.76 -33.31 -2.35
CA PRO A 148 28.99 -32.11 -2.08
C PRO A 148 29.89 -30.87 -2.05
N VAL A 149 29.37 -29.78 -2.60
CA VAL A 149 29.98 -28.45 -2.54
C VAL A 149 29.12 -27.56 -1.65
N THR A 150 29.74 -26.98 -0.63
CA THR A 150 29.06 -26.07 0.30
C THR A 150 29.34 -24.63 -0.10
N PHE A 151 28.28 -23.89 -0.37
CA PHE A 151 28.33 -22.45 -0.63
C PHE A 151 27.92 -21.70 0.63
N TYR A 152 28.85 -20.90 1.16
CA TYR A 152 28.58 -20.04 2.32
C TYR A 152 27.99 -18.70 1.88
N GLY A 153 26.83 -18.37 2.45
CA GLY A 153 26.16 -17.11 2.27
C GLY A 153 26.77 -16.04 3.17
N GLU A 154 26.85 -14.81 2.66
CA GLU A 154 27.46 -13.69 3.36
C GLU A 154 26.37 -12.80 3.98
N ILE A 155 26.50 -12.48 5.26
CA ILE A 155 25.61 -11.54 5.95
C ILE A 155 26.42 -10.29 6.30
N MET A 156 25.95 -9.12 5.86
CA MET A 156 26.49 -7.83 6.27
C MET A 156 25.43 -7.04 7.04
N GLY A 157 25.80 -6.43 8.17
CA GLY A 157 24.88 -5.62 8.98
C GLY A 157 23.87 -6.45 9.80
N ASP A 158 22.70 -5.88 10.05
CA ASP A 158 21.62 -6.50 10.84
C ASP A 158 20.64 -7.26 9.92
N PHE A 159 20.87 -8.57 9.80
CA PHE A 159 19.98 -9.49 9.09
C PHE A 159 19.67 -10.73 9.97
N PRO A 160 18.43 -10.90 10.47
CA PRO A 160 18.09 -12.02 11.34
C PRO A 160 18.20 -13.37 10.60
N GLU A 161 18.90 -14.36 11.20
CA GLU A 161 19.05 -15.71 10.65
C GLU A 161 17.70 -16.40 10.36
N SER A 162 16.68 -16.12 11.18
CA SER A 162 15.33 -16.68 11.01
C SER A 162 14.60 -16.17 9.76
N SER A 163 15.06 -15.06 9.17
CA SER A 163 14.49 -14.42 7.98
C SER A 163 15.30 -14.69 6.71
N LEU A 164 16.32 -15.55 6.79
CA LEU A 164 17.12 -15.91 5.62
C LEU A 164 16.23 -16.59 4.55
N PRO A 165 16.29 -16.13 3.29
CA PRO A 165 15.47 -16.66 2.21
C PRO A 165 15.93 -18.07 1.77
N THR A 166 17.21 -18.37 1.91
CA THR A 166 17.82 -19.68 1.69
C THR A 166 18.80 -20.02 2.81
N SER A 167 19.30 -21.25 2.83
CA SER A 167 20.27 -21.69 3.83
C SER A 167 21.56 -20.87 3.73
N GLN A 168 22.11 -20.48 4.89
CA GLN A 168 23.44 -19.86 4.94
C GLN A 168 24.51 -20.83 4.44
N GLU A 169 24.42 -22.10 4.82
CA GLU A 169 25.24 -23.18 4.28
C GLU A 169 24.42 -23.93 3.23
N LEU A 170 24.65 -23.60 1.96
CA LEU A 170 23.93 -24.19 0.84
C LEU A 170 24.75 -25.35 0.27
N VAL A 171 24.38 -26.57 0.61
CA VAL A 171 25.07 -27.79 0.14
C VAL A 171 24.41 -28.28 -1.16
N LEU A 172 25.20 -28.36 -2.24
CA LEU A 172 24.73 -28.75 -3.57
C LEU A 172 25.66 -29.78 -4.21
N LYS A 173 25.14 -30.53 -5.19
CA LYS A 173 25.89 -31.47 -6.04
C LYS A 173 25.47 -31.29 -7.50
N PRO A 174 26.34 -31.58 -8.48
CA PRO A 174 25.90 -31.80 -9.85
C PRO A 174 24.78 -32.84 -9.90
N GLY A 175 23.71 -32.56 -10.66
CA GLY A 175 22.49 -33.36 -10.68
C GLY A 175 21.47 -33.02 -9.59
N ALA A 176 21.76 -32.09 -8.66
CA ALA A 176 20.80 -31.71 -7.64
C ALA A 176 19.64 -30.89 -8.20
N GLN A 177 18.42 -31.25 -7.81
CA GLN A 177 17.20 -30.51 -8.17
C GLN A 177 17.02 -29.33 -7.22
N ILE A 178 16.90 -28.14 -7.81
CA ILE A 178 16.72 -26.88 -7.10
C ILE A 178 15.48 -26.13 -7.56
N ILE A 179 15.06 -25.17 -6.75
CA ILE A 179 14.03 -24.19 -7.08
C ILE A 179 14.62 -22.80 -6.94
N PHE A 180 14.30 -21.94 -7.92
CA PHE A 180 14.65 -20.53 -7.86
C PHE A 180 13.76 -19.79 -6.87
N ILE A 181 14.36 -18.97 -6.01
CA ILE A 181 13.64 -18.21 -4.96
C ILE A 181 13.54 -16.70 -5.26
N LYS A 182 14.13 -16.25 -6.38
CA LYS A 182 14.15 -14.86 -6.82
C LYS A 182 13.90 -14.82 -8.33
N ASN A 183 13.17 -13.80 -8.79
CA ASN A 183 12.96 -13.58 -10.22
C ASN A 183 14.25 -13.07 -10.87
N ASP A 184 14.58 -13.58 -12.04
CA ASP A 184 15.68 -13.08 -12.85
C ASP A 184 15.32 -11.72 -13.49
N PHE A 185 16.31 -10.85 -13.64
CA PHE A 185 16.12 -9.56 -14.31
C PHE A 185 15.79 -9.73 -15.79
N ASP A 186 16.49 -10.66 -16.46
CA ASP A 186 16.28 -11.00 -17.88
C ASP A 186 15.08 -11.94 -18.09
N ARG A 187 14.34 -12.24 -17.01
CA ARG A 187 13.16 -13.13 -17.00
C ARG A 187 13.44 -14.52 -17.57
N ARG A 188 14.67 -15.02 -17.44
CA ARG A 188 15.03 -16.39 -17.83
C ARG A 188 14.37 -17.43 -16.92
N TRP A 189 14.19 -17.08 -15.65
CA TRP A 189 13.41 -17.84 -14.68
C TRP A 189 12.60 -16.91 -13.76
N VAL A 190 11.63 -17.47 -13.07
CA VAL A 190 10.82 -16.80 -12.05
C VAL A 190 10.91 -17.55 -10.72
N ASN A 191 10.53 -16.91 -9.63
CA ASN A 191 10.42 -17.55 -8.33
C ASN A 191 9.45 -18.74 -8.43
N GLY A 192 9.95 -19.94 -8.17
CA GLY A 192 9.22 -21.20 -8.31
C GLY A 192 9.68 -22.07 -9.49
N THR A 193 10.49 -21.56 -10.42
CA THR A 193 11.05 -22.38 -11.50
C THR A 193 11.95 -23.47 -10.93
N ILE A 194 11.79 -24.69 -11.43
CA ILE A 194 12.60 -25.85 -11.04
C ILE A 194 13.75 -26.00 -12.05
N GLY A 195 14.90 -26.44 -11.56
CA GLY A 195 16.02 -26.79 -12.42
C GLY A 195 16.93 -27.83 -11.79
N VAL A 196 17.86 -28.35 -12.58
CA VAL A 196 18.88 -29.31 -12.17
C VAL A 196 20.25 -28.69 -12.37
N ILE A 197 21.12 -28.84 -11.37
CA ILE A 197 22.48 -28.32 -11.43
C ILE A 197 23.29 -29.12 -12.45
N SER A 198 23.82 -28.46 -13.47
CA SER A 198 24.73 -29.06 -14.45
C SER A 198 26.16 -29.07 -13.91
N GLY A 199 26.59 -27.96 -13.31
CA GLY A 199 27.92 -27.80 -12.74
C GLY A 199 28.10 -26.45 -12.06
N PHE A 200 29.28 -26.22 -11.51
CA PHE A 200 29.68 -24.94 -10.94
C PHE A 200 31.06 -24.58 -11.47
N ASP A 201 31.26 -23.30 -11.80
CA ASP A 201 32.58 -22.75 -12.11
C ASP A 201 33.11 -22.02 -10.86
N PRO A 202 34.17 -22.54 -10.21
CA PRO A 202 34.76 -21.89 -9.03
C PRO A 202 35.56 -20.63 -9.35
N ILE A 203 35.96 -20.40 -10.61
CA ILE A 203 36.74 -19.21 -11.02
C ILE A 203 35.79 -18.04 -11.25
N GLU A 204 34.71 -18.28 -12.01
CA GLU A 204 33.70 -17.27 -12.33
C GLU A 204 32.58 -17.19 -11.26
N GLU A 205 32.69 -17.96 -10.18
CA GLU A 205 31.68 -18.12 -9.13
C GLU A 205 30.24 -18.29 -9.65
N THR A 206 30.10 -19.04 -10.74
CA THR A 206 28.84 -19.15 -11.50
C THR A 206 28.29 -20.57 -11.40
N LEU A 207 27.01 -20.68 -11.06
CA LEU A 207 26.29 -21.95 -11.00
C LEU A 207 25.53 -22.18 -12.31
N TYR A 208 25.76 -23.31 -12.98
CA TYR A 208 25.03 -23.67 -14.19
C TYR A 208 23.84 -24.56 -13.86
N VAL A 209 22.65 -24.13 -14.26
CA VAL A 209 21.38 -24.82 -14.00
C VAL A 209 20.62 -25.02 -15.30
N ILE A 210 20.14 -26.24 -15.53
CA ILE A 210 19.23 -26.56 -16.62
C ILE A 210 17.80 -26.51 -16.07
N THR A 211 16.97 -25.60 -16.59
CA THR A 211 15.57 -25.46 -16.16
C THR A 211 14.70 -26.61 -16.69
N ASP A 212 13.48 -26.72 -16.15
CA ASP A 212 12.43 -27.63 -16.66
C ASP A 212 12.12 -27.44 -18.16
N ASP A 213 12.22 -26.21 -18.67
CA ASP A 213 12.12 -25.90 -20.10
C ASP A 213 13.35 -26.32 -20.95
N GLY A 214 14.36 -26.96 -20.35
CA GLY A 214 15.60 -27.40 -21.01
C GLY A 214 16.59 -26.28 -21.34
N LYS A 215 16.41 -25.08 -20.79
CA LYS A 215 17.32 -23.95 -20.98
C LYS A 215 18.44 -24.00 -19.95
N GLU A 216 19.67 -23.85 -20.43
CA GLU A 216 20.82 -23.66 -19.54
C GLU A 216 20.92 -22.20 -19.11
N CYS A 217 21.06 -21.99 -17.80
CA CYS A 217 21.10 -20.70 -17.16
C CYS A 217 22.35 -20.60 -16.29
N ASP A 218 23.09 -19.50 -16.45
CA ASP A 218 24.14 -19.10 -15.53
C ASP A 218 23.53 -18.30 -14.37
N VAL A 219 23.77 -18.78 -13.15
CA VAL A 219 23.18 -18.26 -11.92
C VAL A 219 24.30 -17.71 -11.05
N LYS A 220 24.25 -16.40 -10.80
CA LYS A 220 25.18 -15.70 -9.92
C LYS A 220 24.57 -15.49 -8.53
N ARG A 221 25.43 -15.16 -7.57
CA ARG A 221 24.99 -14.78 -6.22
C ARG A 221 24.14 -13.51 -6.29
N GLU A 222 23.10 -13.48 -5.49
CA GLU A 222 22.15 -12.38 -5.40
C GLU A 222 22.06 -11.87 -3.98
N SER A 223 21.80 -10.58 -3.81
CA SER A 223 21.64 -9.96 -2.50
C SER A 223 20.17 -9.71 -2.17
N TRP A 224 19.81 -10.00 -0.92
CA TRP A 224 18.56 -9.61 -0.28
C TRP A 224 18.84 -8.53 0.74
N ARG A 225 18.02 -7.48 0.73
CA ARG A 225 18.19 -6.31 1.60
C ARG A 225 17.17 -6.33 2.72
N ASN A 226 17.61 -6.16 3.96
CA ASN A 226 16.75 -5.90 5.10
C ASN A 226 16.55 -4.38 5.20
N ILE A 227 15.39 -3.90 4.75
CA ILE A 227 15.11 -2.46 4.62
C ILE A 227 14.18 -2.01 5.76
N ARG A 228 14.56 -0.93 6.44
CA ARG A 228 13.69 -0.17 7.33
C ARG A 228 13.25 1.11 6.63
N TYR A 229 11.95 1.34 6.60
CA TYR A 229 11.40 2.58 6.07
C TYR A 229 11.40 3.66 7.14
N LYS A 230 12.02 4.80 6.86
CA LYS A 230 12.02 5.98 7.74
C LYS A 230 11.40 7.16 7.00
N TYR A 231 10.50 7.88 7.66
CA TYR A 231 9.95 9.10 7.07
C TYR A 231 10.96 10.24 7.23
N ASN A 232 11.41 10.82 6.13
CA ASN A 232 12.23 12.02 6.13
C ASN A 232 11.31 13.25 6.16
N GLU A 233 11.27 13.95 7.31
CA GLU A 233 10.41 15.12 7.50
C GLU A 233 10.78 16.31 6.59
N GLU A 234 12.04 16.44 6.18
CA GLU A 234 12.52 17.54 5.33
C GLU A 234 12.10 17.34 3.88
N LYS A 235 12.29 16.13 3.33
CA LYS A 235 11.91 15.80 1.95
C LYS A 235 10.43 15.42 1.81
N LYS A 236 9.72 15.21 2.93
CA LYS A 236 8.34 14.69 2.98
C LYS A 236 8.17 13.38 2.22
N GLN A 237 9.20 12.54 2.21
CA GLN A 237 9.24 11.27 1.51
C GLN A 237 9.64 10.15 2.46
N ILE A 238 9.23 8.93 2.12
CA ILE A 238 9.68 7.72 2.81
C ILE A 238 11.04 7.38 2.22
N GLU A 239 12.08 7.35 3.06
CA GLU A 239 13.42 6.91 2.70
C GLU A 239 13.63 5.48 3.18
N GLU A 240 14.35 4.71 2.36
CA GLU A 240 14.75 3.33 2.64
C GLU A 240 16.11 3.32 3.33
N GLU A 241 16.18 2.81 4.55
CA GLU A 241 17.42 2.59 5.29
C GLU A 241 17.75 1.08 5.24
N GLU A 242 18.86 0.74 4.62
CA GLU A 242 19.37 -0.64 4.55
C GLU A 242 20.05 -1.00 5.87
N LEU A 243 19.43 -1.89 6.65
CA LEU A 243 19.97 -2.36 7.93
C LEU A 243 21.03 -3.44 7.75
N GLY A 244 20.89 -4.24 6.70
CA GLY A 244 21.80 -5.33 6.38
C GLY A 244 21.46 -6.02 5.06
N THR A 245 22.40 -6.83 4.58
CA THR A 245 22.28 -7.60 3.35
C THR A 245 22.65 -9.05 3.59
N PHE A 246 21.98 -9.95 2.87
CA PHE A 246 22.35 -11.34 2.76
C PHE A 246 22.64 -11.66 1.30
N THR A 247 23.81 -12.21 0.99
CA THR A 247 24.24 -12.54 -0.38
C THR A 247 24.46 -14.04 -0.52
N GLN A 248 23.74 -14.67 -1.44
CA GLN A 248 23.82 -16.11 -1.70
C GLN A 248 23.23 -16.43 -3.09
N TYR A 249 23.48 -17.62 -3.63
CA TYR A 249 22.77 -18.07 -4.83
C TYR A 249 21.25 -18.12 -4.59
N PRO A 250 20.41 -17.62 -5.54
CA PRO A 250 18.96 -17.57 -5.41
C PRO A 250 18.28 -18.93 -5.66
N VAL A 251 18.82 -19.98 -5.05
CA VAL A 251 18.34 -21.36 -5.20
C VAL A 251 18.20 -22.06 -3.86
N ARG A 252 17.38 -23.11 -3.85
CA ARG A 252 17.22 -24.04 -2.72
C ARG A 252 16.98 -25.45 -3.24
N LEU A 253 17.44 -26.48 -2.53
CA LEU A 253 17.09 -27.88 -2.82
C LEU A 253 15.57 -28.07 -2.87
N ALA A 254 15.09 -28.78 -3.89
CA ALA A 254 13.68 -28.81 -4.23
C ALA A 254 13.17 -30.16 -4.77
N TRP A 255 13.69 -31.28 -4.26
CA TRP A 255 12.97 -32.56 -4.42
C TRP A 255 11.70 -32.59 -3.59
N ALA A 256 11.73 -31.92 -2.44
CA ALA A 256 10.56 -31.69 -1.61
C ALA A 256 10.52 -30.25 -1.08
N ILE A 257 9.31 -29.72 -0.93
CA ILE A 257 9.03 -28.48 -0.22
C ILE A 257 7.78 -28.65 0.64
N THR A 258 7.62 -27.79 1.65
CA THR A 258 6.40 -27.82 2.46
C THR A 258 5.25 -27.18 1.68
N VAL A 259 4.02 -27.66 1.90
CA VAL A 259 2.81 -27.04 1.32
C VAL A 259 2.75 -25.52 1.63
N HIS A 260 3.19 -25.11 2.82
CA HIS A 260 3.29 -23.71 3.20
C HIS A 260 4.25 -22.90 2.31
N LYS A 261 5.44 -23.44 2.02
CA LYS A 261 6.42 -22.77 1.15
C LYS A 261 6.07 -22.85 -0.33
N SER A 262 5.16 -23.76 -0.72
CA SER A 262 4.62 -23.84 -2.08
C SER A 262 3.58 -22.76 -2.40
N GLN A 263 3.06 -22.06 -1.38
CA GLN A 263 1.98 -21.10 -1.55
C GLN A 263 2.38 -19.97 -2.52
N GLY A 264 1.55 -19.74 -3.54
CA GLY A 264 1.83 -18.76 -4.60
C GLY A 264 2.65 -19.32 -5.78
N LEU A 265 3.37 -20.43 -5.60
CA LEU A 265 4.14 -21.08 -6.65
C LEU A 265 3.24 -21.88 -7.60
N THR A 266 3.73 -22.14 -8.81
CA THR A 266 3.02 -22.91 -9.84
C THR A 266 3.97 -23.97 -10.36
N PHE A 267 3.47 -25.21 -10.49
CA PHE A 267 4.26 -26.36 -10.93
C PHE A 267 3.52 -27.12 -12.01
N SER A 268 4.26 -27.72 -12.94
CA SER A 268 3.72 -28.60 -13.98
C SER A 268 3.47 -30.00 -13.46
N ARG A 269 4.32 -30.49 -12.56
CA ARG A 269 4.31 -31.86 -12.04
C ARG A 269 4.58 -31.87 -10.54
N VAL A 270 3.68 -32.43 -9.75
CA VAL A 270 3.77 -32.45 -8.28
C VAL A 270 3.42 -33.81 -7.69
N VAL A 271 4.18 -34.21 -6.67
CA VAL A 271 3.86 -35.37 -5.83
C VAL A 271 3.33 -34.85 -4.50
N ILE A 272 2.06 -35.11 -4.19
CA ILE A 272 1.44 -34.65 -2.96
C ILE A 272 1.56 -35.73 -1.89
N ASP A 273 2.20 -35.37 -0.79
CA ASP A 273 2.48 -36.25 0.34
C ASP A 273 1.72 -35.81 1.60
N PHE A 274 0.55 -36.44 1.80
CA PHE A 274 -0.29 -36.29 2.99
C PHE A 274 -0.09 -37.42 4.02
N THR A 275 1.00 -38.19 3.95
CA THR A 275 1.28 -39.27 4.91
C THR A 275 1.37 -38.75 6.36
N GLY A 276 1.95 -37.55 6.55
CA GLY A 276 2.02 -36.86 7.84
C GLY A 276 0.70 -36.26 8.35
N GLY A 277 -0.40 -36.47 7.63
CA GLY A 277 -1.73 -35.92 7.90
C GLY A 277 -1.91 -34.48 7.42
N VAL A 278 -3.15 -34.11 7.10
CA VAL A 278 -3.58 -32.73 6.86
C VAL A 278 -4.11 -32.15 8.17
N PHE A 279 -3.49 -31.07 8.65
CA PHE A 279 -3.77 -30.53 9.99
C PHE A 279 -4.26 -29.08 9.98
N ALA A 280 -4.16 -28.38 8.85
CA ALA A 280 -4.62 -27.01 8.69
C ALA A 280 -5.70 -26.91 7.61
N GLY A 281 -6.70 -26.05 7.86
CA GLY A 281 -7.74 -25.76 6.87
C GLY A 281 -7.13 -25.19 5.59
N GLY A 282 -7.65 -25.60 4.44
CA GLY A 282 -7.16 -25.15 3.13
C GLY A 282 -5.82 -25.76 2.69
N GLN A 283 -5.12 -26.54 3.52
CA GLN A 283 -3.82 -27.13 3.16
C GLN A 283 -3.91 -28.09 1.97
N ALA A 284 -4.95 -28.93 1.91
CA ALA A 284 -5.19 -29.78 0.74
C ALA A 284 -5.46 -28.97 -0.53
N TYR A 285 -6.27 -27.90 -0.42
CA TYR A 285 -6.55 -26.97 -1.51
C TYR A 285 -5.28 -26.27 -2.00
N VAL A 286 -4.43 -25.78 -1.10
CA VAL A 286 -3.15 -25.15 -1.47
C VAL A 286 -2.28 -26.12 -2.25
N ALA A 287 -2.10 -27.35 -1.77
CA ALA A 287 -1.25 -28.35 -2.42
C ALA A 287 -1.77 -28.71 -3.83
N LEU A 288 -3.06 -29.02 -3.97
CA LEU A 288 -3.65 -29.40 -5.25
C LEU A 288 -3.66 -28.23 -6.25
N SER A 289 -3.95 -27.01 -5.79
CA SER A 289 -4.00 -25.82 -6.65
C SER A 289 -2.64 -25.32 -7.14
N ARG A 290 -1.53 -25.94 -6.71
CA ARG A 290 -0.18 -25.61 -7.23
C ARG A 290 0.04 -26.19 -8.63
N CYS A 291 -0.61 -27.30 -8.95
CA CYS A 291 -0.45 -27.94 -10.25
C CYS A 291 -1.28 -27.24 -11.33
N THR A 292 -0.76 -27.19 -12.55
CA THR A 292 -1.45 -26.64 -13.72
C THR A 292 -2.50 -27.60 -14.30
N SER A 293 -2.31 -28.91 -14.16
CA SER A 293 -3.22 -29.95 -14.65
C SER A 293 -3.44 -31.06 -13.62
N LEU A 294 -4.54 -31.81 -13.76
CA LEU A 294 -4.81 -32.99 -12.93
C LEU A 294 -3.82 -34.13 -13.22
N GLU A 295 -3.38 -34.27 -14.47
CA GLU A 295 -2.44 -35.30 -14.92
C GLU A 295 -1.04 -35.12 -14.31
N GLY A 296 -0.62 -33.87 -14.07
CA GLY A 296 0.63 -33.56 -13.40
C GLY A 296 0.64 -33.86 -11.89
N ILE A 297 -0.49 -34.25 -11.31
CA ILE A 297 -0.60 -34.58 -9.88
C ILE A 297 -0.41 -36.08 -9.67
N GLN A 298 0.43 -36.42 -8.70
CA GLN A 298 0.52 -37.76 -8.14
C GLN A 298 0.25 -37.71 -6.63
N LEU A 299 -0.49 -38.70 -6.12
CA LEU A 299 -0.79 -38.80 -4.69
C LEU A 299 -0.02 -39.98 -4.07
N LYS A 300 0.70 -39.73 -2.97
CA LYS A 300 1.31 -40.82 -2.16
C LYS A 300 0.33 -41.52 -1.22
N LYS A 301 -0.82 -40.90 -0.95
CA LYS A 301 -1.90 -41.41 -0.12
C LYS A 301 -3.23 -40.99 -0.74
N PRO A 302 -4.26 -41.84 -0.78
CA PRO A 302 -5.59 -41.42 -1.23
C PRO A 302 -6.11 -40.28 -0.34
N ILE A 303 -6.72 -39.29 -0.97
CA ILE A 303 -7.37 -38.16 -0.30
C ILE A 303 -8.74 -38.64 0.19
N SER A 304 -8.99 -38.43 1.48
CA SER A 304 -10.27 -38.66 2.10
C SER A 304 -11.02 -37.34 2.33
N ARG A 305 -12.33 -37.43 2.60
CA ARG A 305 -13.12 -36.24 2.97
C ARG A 305 -12.61 -35.57 4.25
N ALA A 306 -11.96 -36.32 5.15
CA ALA A 306 -11.37 -35.77 6.37
C ALA A 306 -10.15 -34.87 6.11
N ASP A 307 -9.48 -35.06 4.97
CA ASP A 307 -8.32 -34.24 4.56
C ASP A 307 -8.75 -32.91 3.92
N VAL A 308 -10.02 -32.78 3.53
CA VAL A 308 -10.60 -31.58 2.94
C VAL A 308 -11.52 -30.93 3.95
N PHE A 309 -11.03 -29.87 4.59
CA PHE A 309 -11.85 -29.06 5.47
C PHE A 309 -11.49 -27.58 5.38
N VAL A 310 -12.52 -26.76 5.51
CA VAL A 310 -12.45 -25.31 5.54
C VAL A 310 -13.10 -24.86 6.84
N ARG A 311 -12.51 -23.88 7.50
CA ARG A 311 -13.05 -23.35 8.75
C ARG A 311 -14.38 -22.64 8.48
N PRO A 312 -15.43 -22.88 9.28
CA PRO A 312 -16.74 -22.24 9.09
C PRO A 312 -16.67 -20.72 9.02
N GLU A 313 -15.74 -20.11 9.74
CA GLU A 313 -15.55 -18.66 9.80
C GLU A 313 -15.08 -18.09 8.46
N ILE A 314 -14.32 -18.85 7.67
CA ILE A 314 -13.95 -18.48 6.30
C ILE A 314 -15.18 -18.53 5.40
N VAL A 315 -16.02 -19.57 5.54
CA VAL A 315 -17.24 -19.73 4.75
C VAL A 315 -18.20 -18.58 5.01
N SER A 316 -18.50 -18.27 6.28
CA SER A 316 -19.36 -17.14 6.65
C SER A 316 -18.81 -15.78 6.20
N PHE A 317 -17.49 -15.64 6.12
CA PHE A 317 -16.87 -14.43 5.56
C PHE A 317 -17.04 -14.35 4.03
N SER A 318 -16.87 -15.49 3.33
CA SER A 318 -16.99 -15.56 1.88
C SER A 318 -18.40 -15.30 1.33
N GLU A 319 -19.44 -15.58 2.11
CA GLU A 319 -20.84 -15.26 1.76
C GLU A 319 -21.07 -13.76 1.53
N ARG A 320 -20.19 -12.90 2.06
CA ARG A 320 -20.27 -11.45 1.90
C ARG A 320 -19.56 -10.94 0.64
N PHE A 321 -18.88 -11.81 -0.09
CA PHE A 321 -18.12 -11.44 -1.28
C PHE A 321 -19.04 -11.00 -2.41
N ASN A 322 -18.56 -10.06 -3.23
CA ASN A 322 -19.28 -9.56 -4.39
C ASN A 322 -20.69 -9.03 -4.08
N ASN A 323 -20.93 -8.56 -2.85
CA ASN A 323 -22.20 -7.95 -2.48
C ASN A 323 -22.38 -6.62 -3.22
N ARG A 324 -23.19 -6.66 -4.28
CA ARG A 324 -23.45 -5.51 -5.16
C ARG A 324 -23.97 -4.29 -4.40
N THR A 325 -24.84 -4.49 -3.40
CA THR A 325 -25.39 -3.38 -2.61
C THR A 325 -24.32 -2.69 -1.76
N ALA A 326 -23.39 -3.46 -1.19
CA ALA A 326 -22.27 -2.92 -0.42
C ALA A 326 -21.27 -2.20 -1.33
N ILE A 327 -20.97 -2.78 -2.50
CA ILE A 327 -20.09 -2.17 -3.51
C ILE A 327 -20.68 -0.85 -4.02
N ASP A 328 -21.94 -0.84 -4.43
CA ASP A 328 -22.61 0.37 -4.94
C ASP A 328 -22.69 1.47 -3.86
N ARG A 329 -22.94 1.09 -2.60
CA ARG A 329 -22.92 2.02 -1.46
C ARG A 329 -21.53 2.62 -1.26
N ALA A 330 -20.50 1.79 -1.25
CA ALA A 330 -19.12 2.24 -1.06
C ALA A 330 -18.66 3.15 -2.22
N LEU A 331 -19.02 2.84 -3.47
CA LEU A 331 -18.74 3.68 -4.63
C LEU A 331 -19.41 5.06 -4.50
N LYS A 332 -20.69 5.11 -4.10
CA LYS A 332 -21.40 6.38 -3.86
C LYS A 332 -20.76 7.19 -2.73
N GLN A 333 -20.34 6.54 -1.65
CA GLN A 333 -19.66 7.21 -0.53
C GLN A 333 -18.31 7.78 -0.96
N ALA A 334 -17.50 7.00 -1.69
CA ALA A 334 -16.20 7.45 -2.19
C ALA A 334 -16.34 8.58 -3.21
N GLN A 335 -17.36 8.53 -4.07
CA GLN A 335 -17.67 9.62 -5.00
C GLN A 335 -18.00 10.91 -4.24
N ALA A 336 -18.79 10.83 -3.18
CA ALA A 336 -19.11 11.99 -2.34
C ALA A 336 -17.84 12.60 -1.70
N ASP A 337 -16.91 11.78 -1.22
CA ASP A 337 -15.65 12.26 -0.64
C ASP A 337 -14.80 13.06 -1.63
N VAL A 338 -14.65 12.55 -2.86
CA VAL A 338 -13.92 13.25 -3.93
C VAL A 338 -14.58 14.60 -4.24
N GLN A 339 -15.91 14.61 -4.33
CA GLN A 339 -16.69 15.82 -4.63
C GLN A 339 -16.61 16.84 -3.49
N TYR A 340 -16.67 16.41 -2.23
CA TYR A 340 -16.51 17.30 -1.07
C TYR A 340 -15.11 17.94 -1.02
N VAL A 341 -14.06 17.19 -1.34
CA VAL A 341 -12.70 17.73 -1.42
C VAL A 341 -12.57 18.72 -2.58
N ALA A 342 -13.15 18.42 -3.74
CA ALA A 342 -13.17 19.32 -4.89
C ALA A 342 -13.90 20.63 -4.57
N ALA A 343 -15.09 20.54 -3.96
CA ALA A 343 -15.87 21.69 -3.51
C ALA A 343 -15.08 22.54 -2.50
N ALA A 344 -14.44 21.93 -1.49
CA ALA A 344 -13.65 22.65 -0.51
C ALA A 344 -12.48 23.41 -1.15
N LYS A 345 -11.80 22.81 -2.13
CA LYS A 345 -10.70 23.45 -2.89
C LYS A 345 -11.20 24.58 -3.78
N ALA A 346 -12.36 24.42 -4.44
CA ALA A 346 -12.96 25.46 -5.28
C ALA A 346 -13.36 26.68 -4.44
N PHE A 347 -13.93 26.46 -3.26
CA PHE A 347 -14.24 27.53 -2.29
C PHE A 347 -12.98 28.31 -1.91
N ASP A 348 -11.88 27.63 -1.59
CA ASP A 348 -10.63 28.29 -1.20
C ASP A 348 -9.98 29.09 -2.34
N LYS A 349 -10.27 28.73 -3.59
CA LYS A 349 -9.85 29.49 -4.79
C LYS A 349 -10.79 30.63 -5.16
N GLY A 350 -11.97 30.72 -4.52
CA GLY A 350 -13.00 31.71 -4.85
C GLY A 350 -13.85 31.36 -6.08
N ASP A 351 -13.74 30.13 -6.61
CA ASP A 351 -14.59 29.64 -7.70
C ASP A 351 -15.89 29.06 -7.13
N PHE A 352 -16.88 29.94 -6.96
CA PHE A 352 -18.15 29.58 -6.35
C PHE A 352 -19.08 28.78 -7.29
N GLY A 353 -18.90 28.86 -8.60
CA GLY A 353 -19.67 28.07 -9.57
C GLY A 353 -19.33 26.60 -9.43
N THR A 354 -18.05 26.26 -9.61
CA THR A 354 -17.55 24.90 -9.43
C THR A 354 -17.77 24.38 -8.01
N PHE A 355 -17.64 25.24 -6.99
CA PHE A 355 -17.96 24.87 -5.61
C PHE A 355 -19.41 24.37 -5.47
N LEU A 356 -20.39 25.13 -5.97
CA LEU A 356 -21.81 24.77 -5.83
C LEU A 356 -22.11 23.48 -6.59
N ASP A 357 -21.62 23.36 -7.83
CA ASP A 357 -21.86 22.18 -8.66
C ASP A 357 -21.33 20.90 -7.98
N GLU A 358 -20.08 20.92 -7.52
CA GLU A 358 -19.48 19.76 -6.83
C GLU A 358 -20.09 19.51 -5.46
N PHE A 359 -20.45 20.57 -4.72
CA PHE A 359 -21.10 20.45 -3.41
C PHE A 359 -22.48 19.82 -3.52
N PHE A 360 -23.30 20.24 -4.49
CA PHE A 360 -24.61 19.63 -4.71
C PHE A 360 -24.49 18.18 -5.15
N LYS A 361 -23.57 17.84 -6.06
CA LYS A 361 -23.31 16.44 -6.43
C LYS A 361 -22.94 15.59 -5.21
N ALA A 362 -22.10 16.13 -4.31
CA ALA A 362 -21.70 15.44 -3.09
C ALA A 362 -22.89 15.17 -2.17
N ILE A 363 -23.77 16.16 -1.96
CA ILE A 363 -24.95 16.04 -1.09
C ILE A 363 -25.95 15.01 -1.62
N HIS A 364 -26.17 14.98 -2.93
CA HIS A 364 -27.04 13.98 -3.55
C HIS A 364 -26.47 12.56 -3.40
N SER A 365 -25.15 12.43 -3.36
CA SER A 365 -24.47 11.15 -3.18
C SER A 365 -24.43 10.71 -1.70
N ARG A 366 -24.22 11.65 -0.77
CA ARG A 366 -24.16 11.40 0.68
C ARG A 366 -24.66 12.63 1.46
N TYR A 367 -25.76 12.48 2.19
CA TYR A 367 -26.33 13.58 2.97
C TYR A 367 -25.56 13.81 4.29
N ASP A 368 -24.56 14.69 4.27
CA ASP A 368 -23.70 14.97 5.43
C ASP A 368 -23.92 16.34 6.10
N ILE A 369 -24.81 17.18 5.57
CA ILE A 369 -24.93 18.60 5.95
C ILE A 369 -25.29 18.76 7.44
N GLU A 370 -26.08 17.84 7.99
CA GLU A 370 -26.51 17.87 9.39
C GLU A 370 -25.43 17.41 10.37
N LYS A 371 -24.32 16.84 9.89
CA LYS A 371 -23.24 16.39 10.77
C LYS A 371 -22.59 17.59 11.47
N PRO A 372 -22.41 17.57 12.81
CA PRO A 372 -21.87 18.70 13.56
C PRO A 372 -20.51 19.20 13.05
N ASN A 373 -19.65 18.29 12.57
CA ASN A 373 -18.34 18.63 12.04
C ASN A 373 -18.45 19.41 10.71
N VAL A 374 -19.38 19.01 9.85
CA VAL A 374 -19.65 19.67 8.57
C VAL A 374 -20.28 21.03 8.80
N GLN A 375 -21.25 21.14 9.70
CA GLN A 375 -21.84 22.43 10.10
C GLN A 375 -20.78 23.40 10.65
N ARG A 376 -19.87 22.92 11.51
CA ARG A 376 -18.75 23.73 12.03
C ARG A 376 -17.84 24.23 10.91
N LEU A 377 -17.51 23.37 9.94
CA LEU A 377 -16.68 23.74 8.79
C LEU A 377 -17.37 24.80 7.92
N ILE A 378 -18.63 24.58 7.57
CA ILE A 378 -19.44 25.53 6.79
C ILE A 378 -19.52 26.88 7.51
N ARG A 379 -19.85 26.87 8.81
CA ARG A 379 -19.90 28.09 9.63
C ARG A 379 -18.57 28.83 9.63
N ARG A 380 -17.45 28.11 9.78
CA ARG A 380 -16.10 28.71 9.75
C ARG A 380 -15.80 29.35 8.40
N LYS A 381 -16.10 28.67 7.30
CA LYS A 381 -15.91 29.16 5.92
C LYS A 381 -16.77 30.40 5.64
N LEU A 382 -18.05 30.39 6.02
CA LEU A 382 -18.95 31.53 5.86
C LEU A 382 -18.54 32.73 6.75
N ASN A 383 -17.97 32.49 7.93
CA ASN A 383 -17.55 33.57 8.81
C ASN A 383 -16.40 34.41 8.23
N ILE A 384 -15.67 33.91 7.23
CA ILE A 384 -14.70 34.69 6.46
C ILE A 384 -15.37 35.92 5.83
N ILE A 385 -16.61 35.78 5.34
CA ILE A 385 -17.36 36.88 4.73
C ILE A 385 -17.65 37.99 5.75
N ASN A 386 -18.05 37.63 6.97
CA ASN A 386 -18.32 38.59 8.03
C ASN A 386 -17.04 39.33 8.42
N ARG A 387 -15.93 38.60 8.60
CA ARG A 387 -14.62 39.19 8.91
C ARG A 387 -14.16 40.15 7.82
N LEU A 388 -14.26 39.76 6.54
CA LEU A 388 -13.90 40.63 5.41
C LEU A 388 -14.78 41.89 5.35
N LYS A 389 -16.08 41.78 5.68
CA LYS A 389 -16.97 42.95 5.76
C LYS A 389 -16.55 43.92 6.87
N GLU A 390 -16.16 43.41 8.04
CA GLU A 390 -15.67 44.23 9.15
C GLU A 390 -14.33 44.88 8.81
N GLU A 391 -13.36 44.13 8.27
CA GLU A 391 -12.07 44.66 7.81
C GLU A 391 -12.25 45.73 6.74
N ASN A 392 -13.16 45.54 5.78
CA ASN A 392 -13.46 46.53 4.75
C ASN A 392 -14.07 47.82 5.34
N ARG A 393 -14.94 47.70 6.35
CA ARG A 393 -15.49 48.87 7.07
C ARG A 393 -14.40 49.63 7.82
N ALA A 394 -13.53 48.92 8.55
CA ALA A 394 -12.42 49.51 9.28
C ALA A 394 -11.43 50.20 8.34
N LEU A 395 -11.07 49.56 7.22
CA LEU A 395 -10.19 50.15 6.20
C LEU A 395 -10.80 51.42 5.58
N LYS A 396 -12.11 51.43 5.30
CA LYS A 396 -12.81 52.62 4.82
C LYS A 396 -12.82 53.75 5.83
N GLN A 397 -13.01 53.46 7.12
CA GLN A 397 -12.93 54.45 8.19
C GLN A 397 -11.52 55.01 8.34
N ALA A 398 -10.49 54.15 8.37
CA ALA A 398 -9.10 54.57 8.45
C ALA A 398 -8.68 55.41 7.24
N ALA A 399 -9.13 55.04 6.04
CA ALA A 399 -8.89 55.84 4.82
C ALA A 399 -9.53 57.23 4.93
N LEU A 400 -10.77 57.32 5.45
CA LEU A 400 -11.46 58.59 5.65
C LEU A 400 -10.78 59.46 6.72
N GLU A 401 -10.33 58.88 7.82
CA GLU A 401 -9.57 59.59 8.87
C GLU A 401 -8.23 60.11 8.34
N LYS A 402 -7.52 59.29 7.56
CA LYS A 402 -6.28 59.70 6.90
C LYS A 402 -6.53 60.84 5.91
N GLU A 403 -7.61 60.79 5.13
CA GLU A 403 -7.99 61.89 4.23
C GLU A 403 -8.29 63.18 5.01
N LYS A 404 -9.02 63.09 6.13
CA LYS A 404 -9.26 64.25 7.01
C LYS A 404 -7.97 64.82 7.61
N ALA A 405 -7.04 63.97 8.05
CA ALA A 405 -5.75 64.40 8.58
C ALA A 405 -4.90 65.10 7.51
N LEU A 406 -4.85 64.55 6.29
CA LEU A 406 -4.16 65.18 5.16
C LEU A 406 -4.74 66.56 4.80
N VAL A 407 -6.07 66.71 4.85
CA VAL A 407 -6.73 68.02 4.65
C VAL A 407 -6.34 69.00 5.77
N LYS A 408 -6.27 68.54 7.02
CA LYS A 408 -5.84 69.38 8.16
C LYS A 408 -4.39 69.85 7.97
N TYR A 409 -3.45 68.94 7.70
CA TYR A 409 -2.06 69.29 7.45
C TYR A 409 -1.90 70.24 6.26
N ALA A 410 -2.63 70.01 5.17
CA ALA A 410 -2.61 70.91 4.03
C ALA A 410 -3.03 72.34 4.41
N ARG A 411 -4.02 72.51 5.30
CA ARG A 411 -4.41 73.83 5.81
C ARG A 411 -3.32 74.46 6.70
N GLU A 412 -2.66 73.68 7.54
CA GLU A 412 -1.55 74.16 8.37
C GLU A 412 -0.37 74.65 7.51
N TYR A 413 -0.01 73.93 6.45
CA TYR A 413 1.02 74.38 5.50
C TYR A 413 0.63 75.68 4.77
N ILE A 414 -0.67 75.90 4.48
CA ILE A 414 -1.13 77.17 3.92
C ILE A 414 -0.95 78.31 4.92
N LEU A 415 -1.32 78.09 6.18
CA LEU A 415 -1.17 79.09 7.24
C LEU A 415 0.31 79.44 7.47
N MET A 416 1.20 78.44 7.50
CA MET A 416 2.64 78.67 7.57
C MET A 416 3.16 79.44 6.35
N GLY A 417 2.64 79.13 5.15
CA GLY A 417 2.94 79.88 3.94
C GLY A 417 2.52 81.36 4.07
N ASP A 418 1.35 81.64 4.64
CA ASP A 418 0.88 83.01 4.89
C ASP A 418 1.75 83.76 5.88
N GLU A 419 2.23 83.10 6.93
CA GLU A 419 3.16 83.69 7.90
C GLU A 419 4.52 83.99 7.28
N CYS A 420 5.08 83.08 6.46
CA CYS A 420 6.31 83.35 5.72
C CYS A 420 6.19 84.59 4.82
N LEU A 421 5.02 84.84 4.23
CA LEU A 421 4.78 86.06 3.43
C LEU A 421 4.78 87.34 4.26
N LYS A 422 4.29 87.29 5.51
CA LYS A 422 4.34 88.46 6.42
C LYS A 422 5.78 88.88 6.75
N HIS A 423 6.72 87.94 6.68
CA HIS A 423 8.14 88.16 6.91
C HIS A 423 8.96 88.30 5.61
N ASP A 424 8.32 88.53 4.46
CA ASP A 424 8.91 88.66 3.11
C ASP A 424 9.72 87.43 2.61
N MET A 425 9.50 86.25 3.20
CA MET A 425 10.15 84.98 2.80
C MET A 425 9.37 84.25 1.70
N LYS A 426 9.38 84.81 0.48
CA LYS A 426 8.52 84.35 -0.63
C LYS A 426 8.81 82.93 -1.13
N GLU A 427 10.08 82.52 -1.21
CA GLU A 427 10.44 81.15 -1.63
C GLU A 427 9.98 80.08 -0.62
N ALA A 428 10.07 80.38 0.68
CA ALA A 428 9.61 79.49 1.74
C ALA A 428 8.07 79.37 1.72
N ALA A 429 7.36 80.49 1.47
CA ALA A 429 5.91 80.48 1.29
C ALA A 429 5.49 79.62 0.09
N MET A 430 6.20 79.73 -1.03
CA MET A 430 5.96 78.94 -2.24
C MET A 430 6.05 77.43 -1.97
N LYS A 431 7.14 76.98 -1.33
CA LYS A 431 7.34 75.57 -0.96
C LYS A 431 6.26 75.05 0.00
N ASN A 432 5.81 75.87 0.95
CA ASN A 432 4.73 75.50 1.86
C ASN A 432 3.39 75.32 1.12
N TYR A 433 3.05 76.19 0.15
CA TYR A 433 1.85 76.01 -0.67
C TYR A 433 1.93 74.80 -1.60
N GLU A 434 3.08 74.53 -2.21
CA GLU A 434 3.31 73.31 -3.02
C GLU A 434 3.15 72.04 -2.17
N LYS A 435 3.66 72.06 -0.93
CA LYS A 435 3.48 70.95 0.00
C LYS A 435 2.01 70.72 0.36
N ALA A 436 1.25 71.80 0.58
CA ALA A 436 -0.19 71.71 0.82
C ALA A 436 -0.96 71.09 -0.37
N VAL A 437 -0.61 71.48 -1.61
CA VAL A 437 -1.19 70.88 -2.82
C VAL A 437 -0.80 69.41 -2.96
N THR A 438 0.45 69.06 -2.66
CA THR A 438 0.94 67.68 -2.73
C THR A 438 0.19 66.77 -1.73
N LEU A 439 -0.09 67.28 -0.53
CA LEU A 439 -0.83 66.56 0.51
C LEU A 439 -2.33 66.46 0.21
N CYS A 440 -2.93 67.50 -0.40
CA CYS A 440 -4.33 67.49 -0.79
C CYS A 440 -4.55 68.20 -2.14
N PRO A 441 -4.46 67.46 -3.27
CA PRO A 441 -4.56 68.07 -4.62
C PRO A 441 -5.92 68.71 -4.92
N LYS A 442 -6.98 68.25 -4.24
CA LYS A 442 -8.36 68.76 -4.38
C LYS A 442 -8.55 70.13 -3.69
N PHE A 443 -7.60 70.60 -2.88
CA PHE A 443 -7.74 71.83 -2.12
C PHE A 443 -7.41 73.08 -2.96
N LYS A 444 -8.44 73.67 -3.57
CA LYS A 444 -8.33 74.79 -4.54
C LYS A 444 -7.68 76.06 -3.99
N GLU A 445 -7.68 76.25 -2.68
CA GLU A 445 -7.16 77.45 -2.02
C GLU A 445 -5.63 77.54 -2.12
N ALA A 446 -4.92 76.42 -1.94
CA ALA A 446 -3.47 76.37 -2.09
C ALA A 446 -3.06 76.73 -3.53
N TRP A 447 -3.72 76.14 -4.53
CA TRP A 447 -3.50 76.46 -5.96
C TRP A 447 -3.68 77.95 -6.30
N LYS A 448 -4.65 78.63 -5.67
CA LYS A 448 -4.86 80.06 -5.88
C LYS A 448 -3.71 80.89 -5.30
N LYS A 449 -3.18 80.52 -4.13
CA LYS A 449 -2.06 81.22 -3.49
C LYS A 449 -0.75 81.04 -4.27
N ILE A 450 -0.49 79.83 -4.77
CA ILE A 450 0.61 79.54 -5.72
C ILE A 450 0.56 80.50 -6.92
N LYS A 451 -0.55 80.51 -7.67
CA LYS A 451 -0.71 81.36 -8.86
C LYS A 451 -0.59 82.86 -8.58
N LYS A 452 -1.01 83.30 -7.39
CA LYS A 452 -0.89 84.70 -6.97
C LYS A 452 0.58 85.04 -6.71
N LEU A 453 1.30 84.17 -6.01
CA LEU A 453 2.70 84.37 -5.68
C LEU A 453 3.60 84.34 -6.92
N GLU A 454 3.36 83.41 -7.83
CA GLU A 454 4.05 83.34 -9.13
C GLU A 454 3.91 84.65 -9.91
N LYS A 455 2.69 85.23 -9.96
CA LYS A 455 2.45 86.52 -10.62
C LYS A 455 3.13 87.71 -9.92
N GLU A 456 3.28 87.67 -8.61
CA GLU A 456 3.98 88.71 -7.84
C GLU A 456 5.51 88.60 -7.96
N MET A 457 6.04 87.39 -8.10
CA MET A 457 7.46 87.15 -8.35
C MET A 457 7.88 87.48 -9.79
N LEU A 458 6.99 87.32 -10.78
CA LEU A 458 7.23 87.70 -12.19
C LEU A 458 7.19 89.21 -12.48
N LYS A 459 6.69 90.02 -11.53
CA LYS A 459 6.55 91.49 -11.66
C LYS A 459 7.74 92.28 -11.09
N ARG A 460 8.70 91.61 -10.47
CA ARG A 460 10.03 92.14 -10.16
C ARG A 460 10.99 91.71 -11.26
#